data_AF-A0A1C0V3V3-F1
#
_entry.id   AF-A0A1C0V3V3-F1
#
_cell.length_a   1.000
_cell.length_b   1.000
_cell.length_c   1.000
_cell.angle_alpha   90.00
_cell.angle_beta   90.00
_cell.angle_gamma   90.00
#
_symmetry.space_group_name_H-M   'P 1'
#
loop_
_entity.id
_entity.type
_entity.pdbx_description
1 polymer ?
#
loop_
_entity_poly.entity_id
_entity_poly.type
_entity_poly.pdbx_seq_one_letter_code
_entity_poly.pdbx_strand_id
1 'polypeptide(L)'
;MEGKPITRTPIVSNLSNSSEMDNACLQIQGRSPLHGHVKISGAKNSALVVMAGALLCPADCRIRNVPSLVDVARMSQILSAVGVKLERHGDIMEINASHLGEYQAPYELVSQLRASFFIIGPLLARLGAARVPLPGGCAIGARPVELHVRGLQALGAEVHIEHGMVHAYVPGHNRRLKGGKIYLDYPSVGATETLMMAATLAEGETIIENAAQEPEVADLANFCRAMGAKIQGAGSNTIVISGVPSLHSVDYSIIPDRIEAGTFLVAGAITHSEISLSPVIPDQMTAVISKLQTMGAKIIAEGHDCLRIIPNATHLATDIETLPYPGFPTDMQAQFMALLTLSEGDSMIKETVFENRLRHVAELNRMGADIRVKGNVAIVRGVSMLSGAPVVATDLRASAALVLAGLAAQGTTIIRGLQHLDRGYEQLEVKLQKLGANLHRVEEGTEAPNASTPANPVQAGLNY
;
A
#
# COMPACT_ATOMS: atom_id res chain seq x y z
N MET A 1 -56.99 9.39 -20.08
CA MET A 1 -56.15 10.60 -20.17
C MET A 1 -54.82 10.23 -19.54
N GLU A 2 -53.94 9.59 -20.32
CA GLU A 2 -52.70 10.22 -20.83
C GLU A 2 -51.87 10.78 -19.66
N GLY A 3 -50.85 10.11 -19.13
CA GLY A 3 -49.78 9.41 -19.84
C GLY A 3 -48.69 10.41 -20.24
N LYS A 4 -47.95 10.96 -19.27
CA LYS A 4 -46.71 11.72 -19.53
C LYS A 4 -45.51 10.92 -19.00
N PRO A 5 -44.52 10.59 -19.85
CA PRO A 5 -43.36 9.81 -19.44
C PRO A 5 -42.35 10.69 -18.70
N ILE A 6 -41.81 10.16 -17.61
CA ILE A 6 -40.66 10.72 -16.89
C ILE A 6 -39.42 10.47 -17.76
N THR A 7 -38.83 11.56 -18.24
CA THR A 7 -37.58 11.57 -19.00
C THR A 7 -36.44 11.06 -18.10
N ARG A 8 -35.93 9.85 -18.38
CA ARG A 8 -34.71 9.33 -17.78
C ARG A 8 -33.51 10.05 -18.41
N THR A 9 -32.77 10.78 -17.60
CA THR A 9 -31.43 11.27 -17.94
C THR A 9 -30.53 10.07 -18.25
N PRO A 10 -29.74 10.08 -19.34
CA PRO A 10 -28.88 8.95 -19.65
C PRO A 10 -27.73 8.91 -18.65
N ILE A 11 -27.75 7.93 -17.76
CA ILE A 11 -26.55 7.48 -17.07
C ILE A 11 -25.65 6.89 -18.16
N VAL A 12 -24.50 7.51 -18.39
CA VAL A 12 -23.46 7.01 -19.29
C VAL A 12 -22.96 5.69 -18.72
N SER A 13 -23.55 4.59 -19.19
CA SER A 13 -23.17 3.23 -18.89
C SER A 13 -22.03 2.81 -19.83
N ASN A 14 -20.79 3.13 -19.47
CA ASN A 14 -19.63 2.40 -19.98
C ASN A 14 -19.27 1.33 -18.96
N LEU A 15 -20.12 0.29 -18.89
CA LEU A 15 -19.77 -0.99 -18.31
C LEU A 15 -19.06 -1.81 -19.39
N SER A 16 -17.73 -1.73 -19.41
CA SER A 16 -16.94 -2.89 -19.82
C SER A 16 -16.88 -3.81 -18.60
N ASN A 17 -17.76 -4.81 -18.58
CA ASN A 17 -17.50 -6.02 -17.83
C ASN A 17 -16.19 -6.60 -18.39
N SER A 18 -15.10 -6.54 -17.63
CA SER A 18 -13.94 -7.33 -17.96
C SER A 18 -13.28 -7.93 -16.71
N SER A 19 -13.56 -9.23 -16.55
CA SER A 19 -12.54 -10.21 -16.20
C SER A 19 -11.56 -10.38 -17.38
N GLU A 20 -11.10 -9.28 -17.99
CA GLU A 20 -9.92 -9.30 -18.83
C GLU A 20 -8.78 -9.49 -17.83
N MET A 21 -8.07 -10.63 -17.94
CA MET A 21 -6.68 -10.61 -17.52
C MET A 21 -6.09 -9.35 -18.12
N ASP A 22 -5.49 -8.50 -17.30
CA ASP A 22 -4.72 -7.38 -17.79
C ASP A 22 -3.68 -7.98 -18.75
N ASN A 23 -3.95 -7.85 -20.05
CA ASN A 23 -3.11 -8.39 -21.11
C ASN A 23 -1.78 -7.62 -21.15
N ALA A 24 -1.60 -6.58 -20.32
CA ALA A 24 -0.34 -5.90 -20.17
C ALA A 24 0.67 -6.74 -19.36
N CYS A 25 1.90 -6.76 -19.85
CA CYS A 25 3.06 -7.24 -19.11
C CYS A 25 4.14 -6.16 -19.07
N LEU A 26 5.02 -6.25 -18.09
CA LEU A 26 6.17 -5.35 -17.97
C LEU A 26 7.40 -6.11 -18.45
N GLN A 27 7.98 -5.65 -19.56
CA GLN A 27 9.24 -6.17 -20.07
C GLN A 27 10.38 -5.32 -19.53
N ILE A 28 11.37 -5.95 -18.92
CA ILE A 28 12.54 -5.28 -18.33
C ILE A 28 13.80 -5.88 -18.97
N GLN A 29 14.60 -5.03 -19.60
CA GLN A 29 15.95 -5.37 -20.02
C GLN A 29 16.90 -5.00 -18.87
N GLY A 30 17.36 -6.02 -18.14
CA GLY A 30 18.16 -5.80 -16.93
C GLY A 30 19.56 -5.28 -17.22
N ARG A 31 20.26 -4.93 -16.13
CA ARG A 31 21.63 -4.34 -16.10
C ARG A 31 21.75 -2.94 -16.68
N SER A 32 20.64 -2.20 -16.70
CA SER A 32 20.67 -0.75 -16.96
C SER A 32 21.01 -0.02 -15.66
N PRO A 33 22.04 0.84 -15.62
CA PRO A 33 22.34 1.62 -14.42
C PRO A 33 21.25 2.67 -14.20
N LEU A 34 20.98 2.98 -12.92
CA LEU A 34 20.05 4.02 -12.53
C LEU A 34 20.83 5.29 -12.15
N HIS A 35 20.31 6.46 -12.53
CA HIS A 35 20.94 7.74 -12.22
C HIS A 35 19.89 8.82 -11.96
N GLY A 36 20.19 9.71 -11.03
CA GLY A 36 19.43 10.93 -10.81
C GLY A 36 18.57 10.90 -9.56
N HIS A 37 17.38 11.49 -9.67
CA HIS A 37 16.50 11.79 -8.54
C HIS A 37 15.09 11.28 -8.80
N VAL A 38 14.47 10.64 -7.79
CA VAL A 38 13.10 10.17 -7.87
C VAL A 38 12.19 10.85 -6.85
N LYS A 39 11.05 11.34 -7.33
CA LYS A 39 9.99 11.88 -6.47
C LYS A 39 9.17 10.74 -5.84
N ILE A 40 9.11 10.72 -4.52
CA ILE A 40 8.29 9.79 -3.74
C ILE A 40 6.86 10.35 -3.61
N SER A 41 5.88 9.48 -3.79
CA SER A 41 4.45 9.79 -3.70
C SER A 41 3.95 9.75 -2.25
N GLY A 42 2.73 10.22 -2.01
CA GLY A 42 2.08 10.05 -0.71
C GLY A 42 1.81 8.59 -0.36
N ALA A 43 1.85 8.28 0.94
CA ALA A 43 1.67 6.94 1.46
C ALA A 43 0.28 6.39 1.16
N LYS A 44 0.21 5.30 0.37
CA LYS A 44 -1.08 4.64 0.06
C LYS A 44 -1.82 4.22 1.34
N ASN A 45 -1.11 3.60 2.27
CA ASN A 45 -1.72 3.10 3.51
C ASN A 45 -2.29 4.24 4.36
N SER A 46 -1.63 5.40 4.39
CA SER A 46 -2.19 6.59 5.05
C SER A 46 -3.37 7.18 4.27
N ALA A 47 -3.24 7.37 2.95
CA ALA A 47 -4.29 7.93 2.12
C ALA A 47 -5.62 7.18 2.27
N LEU A 48 -5.60 5.84 2.26
CA LEU A 48 -6.80 5.01 2.43
C LEU A 48 -7.50 5.26 3.76
N VAL A 49 -6.75 5.37 4.86
CA VAL A 49 -7.34 5.54 6.19
C VAL A 49 -7.73 6.98 6.49
N VAL A 50 -6.98 7.97 5.98
CA VAL A 50 -7.35 9.38 6.05
C VAL A 50 -8.62 9.67 5.23
N MET A 51 -8.75 9.04 4.04
CA MET A 51 -10.01 9.10 3.26
C MET A 51 -11.19 8.52 4.05
N ALA A 52 -11.02 7.41 4.77
CA ALA A 52 -12.05 6.89 5.66
C ALA A 52 -12.31 7.84 6.84
N GLY A 53 -11.27 8.42 7.43
CA GLY A 53 -11.36 9.39 8.52
C GLY A 53 -12.12 10.66 8.14
N ALA A 54 -12.12 11.07 6.87
CA ALA A 54 -12.89 12.22 6.39
C ALA A 54 -14.40 12.06 6.63
N LEU A 55 -14.91 10.83 6.75
CA LEU A 55 -16.30 10.55 7.16
C LEU A 55 -16.65 11.14 8.53
N LEU A 56 -15.66 11.34 9.41
CA LEU A 56 -15.86 11.97 10.71
C LEU A 56 -16.25 13.45 10.60
N CYS A 57 -15.82 14.13 9.54
CA CYS A 57 -16.03 15.57 9.37
C CYS A 57 -17.43 15.88 8.79
N PRO A 58 -18.24 16.74 9.43
CA PRO A 58 -19.55 17.13 8.91
C PRO A 58 -19.45 18.25 7.84
N ALA A 59 -18.25 18.58 7.38
CA ALA A 59 -17.94 19.62 6.42
C ALA A 59 -16.94 19.10 5.36
N ASP A 60 -16.36 20.00 4.58
CA ASP A 60 -15.37 19.67 3.55
C ASP A 60 -14.01 19.30 4.16
N CYS A 61 -13.36 18.29 3.58
CA CYS A 61 -11.97 17.97 3.80
C CYS A 61 -11.21 18.07 2.48
N ARG A 62 -10.10 18.80 2.47
CA ARG A 62 -9.15 18.81 1.36
C ARG A 62 -7.93 17.99 1.74
N ILE A 63 -7.67 16.92 0.99
CA ILE A 63 -6.55 16.02 1.21
C ILE A 63 -5.58 16.15 0.03
N ARG A 64 -4.33 16.54 0.30
CA ARG A 64 -3.25 16.72 -0.68
C ARG A 64 -2.30 15.53 -0.66
N ASN A 65 -1.49 15.41 -1.71
CA ASN A 65 -0.52 14.33 -1.89
C ASN A 65 -1.18 12.93 -1.87
N VAL A 66 -2.38 12.80 -2.44
CA VAL A 66 -3.10 11.54 -2.58
C VAL A 66 -2.58 10.80 -3.81
N PRO A 67 -1.97 9.60 -3.67
CA PRO A 67 -1.41 8.89 -4.81
C PRO A 67 -2.50 8.38 -5.77
N SER A 68 -2.18 8.32 -7.06
CA SER A 68 -3.07 7.78 -8.10
C SER A 68 -2.92 6.26 -8.21
N LEU A 69 -3.68 5.54 -7.38
CA LEU A 69 -3.61 4.07 -7.26
C LEU A 69 -4.99 3.43 -7.39
N VAL A 70 -5.02 2.17 -7.83
CA VAL A 70 -6.27 1.39 -7.96
C VAL A 70 -7.01 1.30 -6.62
N ASP A 71 -6.30 1.06 -5.51
CA ASP A 71 -6.93 0.94 -4.19
C ASP A 71 -7.52 2.30 -3.72
N VAL A 72 -6.92 3.44 -4.10
CA VAL A 72 -7.46 4.79 -3.80
C VAL A 72 -8.72 5.07 -4.63
N ALA A 73 -8.73 4.70 -5.91
CA ALA A 73 -9.91 4.80 -6.76
C ALA A 73 -11.08 3.95 -6.21
N ARG A 74 -10.79 2.72 -5.77
CA ARG A 74 -11.78 1.84 -5.11
C ARG A 74 -12.31 2.42 -3.82
N MET A 75 -11.44 2.97 -2.96
CA MET A 75 -11.89 3.67 -1.75
C MET A 75 -12.81 4.84 -2.08
N SER A 76 -12.50 5.61 -3.14
CA SER A 76 -13.36 6.71 -3.60
C SER A 76 -14.75 6.22 -4.03
N GLN A 77 -14.83 5.08 -4.73
CA GLN A 77 -16.10 4.45 -5.11
C GLN A 77 -16.90 3.98 -3.87
N ILE A 78 -16.23 3.39 -2.88
CA ILE A 78 -16.86 2.94 -1.63
C ILE A 78 -17.43 4.13 -0.85
N LEU A 79 -16.65 5.21 -0.70
CA LEU A 79 -17.11 6.42 -0.03
C LEU A 79 -18.28 7.08 -0.77
N SER A 80 -18.22 7.12 -2.10
CA SER A 80 -19.33 7.62 -2.93
C SER A 80 -20.61 6.81 -2.72
N ALA A 81 -20.50 5.49 -2.58
CA ALA A 81 -21.64 4.61 -2.37
C ALA A 81 -22.33 4.81 -1.01
N VAL A 82 -21.63 5.33 0.01
CA VAL A 82 -22.22 5.71 1.31
C VAL A 82 -22.64 7.20 1.37
N GLY A 83 -22.70 7.87 0.21
CA GLY A 83 -23.25 9.22 0.05
C GLY A 83 -22.23 10.36 0.08
N VAL A 84 -20.93 10.06 0.17
CA VAL A 84 -19.87 11.08 0.18
C VAL A 84 -19.69 11.65 -1.23
N LYS A 85 -19.53 12.97 -1.35
CA LYS A 85 -19.11 13.58 -2.63
C LYS A 85 -17.60 13.69 -2.65
N LEU A 86 -16.98 13.20 -3.72
CA LEU A 86 -15.54 13.28 -3.93
C LEU A 86 -15.22 13.93 -5.28
N GLU A 87 -14.28 14.87 -5.26
CA GLU A 87 -13.72 15.49 -6.46
C GLU A 87 -12.19 15.39 -6.42
N ARG A 88 -11.58 15.01 -7.54
CA ARG A 88 -10.12 14.84 -7.63
C ARG A 88 -9.52 15.83 -8.62
N HIS A 89 -8.49 16.55 -8.16
CA HIS A 89 -7.69 17.48 -8.94
C HIS A 89 -6.20 17.13 -8.81
N GLY A 90 -5.69 16.28 -9.71
CA GLY A 90 -4.32 15.78 -9.65
C GLY A 90 -4.09 14.89 -8.42
N ASP A 91 -3.22 15.34 -7.53
CA ASP A 91 -2.90 14.71 -6.24
C ASP A 91 -3.75 15.27 -5.07
N ILE A 92 -4.74 16.11 -5.35
CA ILE A 92 -5.67 16.66 -4.38
C ILE A 92 -7.03 15.96 -4.48
N MET A 93 -7.57 15.54 -3.35
CA MET A 93 -8.92 14.99 -3.20
C MET A 93 -9.74 15.92 -2.29
N GLU A 94 -10.85 16.41 -2.80
CA GLU A 94 -11.87 17.14 -2.03
C GLU A 94 -12.97 16.16 -1.64
N ILE A 95 -13.29 16.09 -0.35
CA ILE A 95 -14.23 15.13 0.23
C ILE A 95 -15.27 15.88 1.05
N ASN A 96 -16.55 15.77 0.67
CA ASN A 96 -17.66 16.29 1.45
C ASN A 96 -18.49 15.13 2.01
N ALA A 97 -18.44 14.99 3.35
CA ALA A 97 -19.20 14.00 4.13
C ALA A 97 -20.29 14.66 5.01
N SER A 98 -20.79 15.83 4.59
CA SER A 98 -21.85 16.55 5.30
C SER A 98 -23.19 15.80 5.28
N HIS A 99 -23.44 15.06 4.20
CA HIS A 99 -24.61 14.21 4.03
C HIS A 99 -24.16 12.76 3.82
N LEU A 100 -24.23 11.95 4.87
CA LEU A 100 -24.05 10.51 4.75
C LEU A 100 -25.39 9.86 4.35
N GLY A 101 -25.36 9.02 3.34
CA GLY A 101 -26.53 8.33 2.78
C GLY A 101 -26.84 7.03 3.52
N GLU A 102 -27.14 5.97 2.77
CA GLU A 102 -27.29 4.63 3.33
C GLU A 102 -25.99 4.17 3.99
N TYR A 103 -26.07 3.67 5.22
CA TYR A 103 -24.93 3.18 6.01
C TYR A 103 -24.45 1.78 5.57
N GLN A 104 -24.71 1.42 4.31
CA GLN A 104 -24.41 0.12 3.71
C GLN A 104 -23.53 0.31 2.46
N ALA A 105 -22.30 -0.18 2.53
CA ALA A 105 -21.41 -0.23 1.37
C ALA A 105 -21.72 -1.49 0.51
N PRO A 106 -21.73 -1.40 -0.84
CA PRO A 106 -21.99 -2.54 -1.71
C PRO A 106 -20.96 -3.67 -1.54
N TYR A 107 -21.43 -4.91 -1.43
CA TYR A 107 -20.57 -6.10 -1.24
C TYR A 107 -19.47 -6.21 -2.28
N GLU A 108 -19.81 -6.01 -3.55
CA GLU A 108 -18.90 -6.15 -4.70
C GLU A 108 -17.71 -5.18 -4.64
N LEU A 109 -17.90 -3.98 -4.08
CA LEU A 109 -16.82 -3.00 -3.95
C LEU A 109 -15.94 -3.30 -2.73
N VAL A 110 -16.56 -3.67 -1.61
CA VAL A 110 -15.87 -3.92 -0.33
C VAL A 110 -15.04 -5.19 -0.40
N SER A 111 -15.52 -6.23 -1.08
CA SER A 111 -14.78 -7.50 -1.23
C SER A 111 -13.45 -7.33 -1.97
N GLN A 112 -13.32 -6.31 -2.82
CA GLN A 112 -12.13 -6.03 -3.64
C GLN A 112 -11.06 -5.22 -2.91
N LEU A 113 -11.41 -4.55 -1.81
CA LEU A 113 -10.49 -3.71 -1.05
C LEU A 113 -10.65 -3.99 0.43
N ARG A 114 -9.72 -4.70 1.04
CA ARG A 114 -9.78 -4.98 2.49
C ARG A 114 -9.79 -3.72 3.37
N ALA A 115 -9.12 -2.65 2.95
CA ALA A 115 -9.09 -1.37 3.66
C ALA A 115 -10.47 -0.69 3.73
N SER A 116 -11.43 -1.11 2.90
CA SER A 116 -12.83 -0.66 2.98
C SER A 116 -13.43 -0.86 4.37
N PHE A 117 -12.97 -1.87 5.12
CA PHE A 117 -13.48 -2.14 6.46
C PHE A 117 -13.26 -0.97 7.44
N PHE A 118 -12.30 -0.09 7.17
CA PHE A 118 -11.97 1.06 8.03
C PHE A 118 -13.14 2.03 8.18
N ILE A 119 -14.09 2.09 7.23
CA ILE A 119 -15.24 2.99 7.30
C ILE A 119 -16.20 2.66 8.44
N ILE A 120 -16.16 1.45 9.00
CA ILE A 120 -17.07 1.04 10.09
C ILE A 120 -16.92 1.93 11.33
N GLY A 121 -15.70 2.31 11.69
CA GLY A 121 -15.39 3.15 12.84
C GLY A 121 -16.01 4.55 12.73
N PRO A 122 -15.69 5.33 11.69
CA PRO A 122 -16.24 6.67 11.53
C PRO A 122 -17.74 6.69 11.22
N LEU A 123 -18.29 5.69 10.51
CA LEU A 123 -19.76 5.58 10.34
C LEU A 123 -20.45 5.36 11.68
N LEU A 124 -19.93 4.46 12.52
CA LEU A 124 -20.48 4.21 13.86
C LEU A 124 -20.38 5.45 14.76
N ALA A 125 -19.26 6.17 14.69
CA ALA A 125 -19.04 7.41 15.44
C ALA A 125 -20.03 8.53 15.04
N ARG A 126 -20.37 8.64 13.75
CA ARG A 126 -21.23 9.69 13.20
C ARG A 126 -22.72 9.36 13.22
N LEU A 127 -23.08 8.12 12.94
CA LEU A 127 -24.47 7.69 12.71
C LEU A 127 -25.01 6.79 13.81
N GLY A 128 -24.13 6.23 14.65
CA GLY A 128 -24.49 5.23 15.66
C GLY A 128 -24.88 3.87 15.06
N ALA A 129 -24.68 3.68 13.75
CA ALA A 129 -24.91 2.42 13.05
C ALA A 129 -24.04 2.32 11.79
N ALA A 130 -23.61 1.09 11.47
CA ALA A 130 -22.84 0.79 10.27
C ALA A 130 -23.11 -0.65 9.80
N ARG A 131 -23.17 -0.86 8.49
CA ARG A 131 -23.25 -2.18 7.84
C ARG A 131 -22.15 -2.30 6.81
N VAL A 132 -21.15 -3.11 7.12
CA VAL A 132 -19.96 -3.26 6.25
C VAL A 132 -19.76 -4.73 5.93
N PRO A 133 -19.67 -5.12 4.65
CA PRO A 133 -19.32 -6.48 4.28
C PRO A 133 -18.01 -6.93 4.93
N LEU A 134 -17.93 -8.21 5.31
CA LEU A 134 -16.66 -8.77 5.74
C LEU A 134 -15.66 -8.66 4.58
N PRO A 135 -14.43 -8.19 4.85
CA PRO A 135 -13.40 -8.21 3.83
C PRO A 135 -13.13 -9.66 3.40
N GLY A 136 -12.94 -9.86 2.10
CA GLY A 136 -12.64 -11.18 1.54
C GLY A 136 -11.30 -11.77 2.05
N GLY A 137 -11.05 -13.02 1.64
CA GLY A 137 -9.79 -13.71 1.91
C GLY A 137 -8.58 -12.96 1.33
N CYS A 138 -7.43 -13.05 2.01
CA CYS A 138 -6.20 -12.40 1.57
C CYS A 138 -5.13 -13.44 1.25
N ALA A 139 -4.51 -13.36 0.07
CA ALA A 139 -3.55 -14.35 -0.40
C ALA A 139 -2.30 -14.49 0.49
N ILE A 140 -1.93 -13.43 1.22
CA ILE A 140 -0.73 -13.39 2.06
C ILE A 140 -0.95 -13.93 3.48
N GLY A 141 -2.20 -14.22 3.89
CA GLY A 141 -2.49 -14.78 5.21
C GLY A 141 -3.88 -14.47 5.73
N ALA A 142 -4.28 -15.15 6.80
CA ALA A 142 -5.50 -14.86 7.52
C ALA A 142 -5.42 -13.46 8.13
N ARG A 143 -6.46 -12.66 7.92
CA ARG A 143 -6.59 -11.32 8.51
C ARG A 143 -7.99 -11.25 9.11
N PRO A 144 -8.21 -11.71 10.34
CA PRO A 144 -9.51 -11.61 10.98
C PRO A 144 -9.83 -10.15 11.31
N VAL A 145 -11.12 -9.82 11.43
CA VAL A 145 -11.60 -8.51 11.92
C VAL A 145 -11.92 -8.53 13.41
N GLU A 146 -11.62 -9.63 14.10
CA GLU A 146 -11.95 -9.89 15.50
C GLU A 146 -11.53 -8.76 16.46
N LEU A 147 -10.30 -8.24 16.32
CA LEU A 147 -9.81 -7.15 17.14
C LEU A 147 -10.60 -5.84 16.94
N HIS A 148 -11.10 -5.60 15.73
CA HIS A 148 -11.96 -4.45 15.46
C HIS A 148 -13.31 -4.64 16.15
N VAL A 149 -13.92 -5.83 15.98
CA VAL A 149 -15.23 -6.18 16.56
C VAL A 149 -15.20 -6.05 18.08
N ARG A 150 -14.24 -6.72 18.74
CA ARG A 150 -14.06 -6.66 20.19
C ARG A 150 -13.80 -5.25 20.70
N GLY A 151 -12.99 -4.46 19.98
CA GLY A 151 -12.73 -3.08 20.36
C GLY A 151 -13.97 -2.18 20.23
N LEU A 152 -14.77 -2.33 19.18
CA LEU A 152 -16.02 -1.58 19.02
C LEU A 152 -17.05 -1.96 20.09
N GLN A 153 -17.12 -3.25 20.44
CA GLN A 153 -17.93 -3.73 21.56
C GLN A 153 -17.50 -3.13 22.91
N ALA A 154 -16.18 -3.01 23.14
CA ALA A 154 -15.64 -2.35 24.32
C ALA A 154 -15.98 -0.85 24.40
N LEU A 155 -16.30 -0.22 23.26
CA LEU A 155 -16.83 1.15 23.18
C LEU A 155 -18.37 1.21 23.30
N GLY A 156 -19.02 0.11 23.68
CA GLY A 156 -20.45 0.02 23.92
C GLY A 156 -21.30 -0.22 22.67
N ALA A 157 -20.72 -0.65 21.55
CA ALA A 157 -21.48 -1.07 20.38
C ALA A 157 -21.95 -2.52 20.49
N GLU A 158 -23.11 -2.83 19.91
CA GLU A 158 -23.52 -4.19 19.60
C GLU A 158 -23.05 -4.52 18.17
N VAL A 159 -22.25 -5.57 18.04
CA VAL A 159 -21.62 -5.97 16.76
C VAL A 159 -21.90 -7.44 16.49
N HIS A 160 -22.54 -7.71 15.36
CA HIS A 160 -22.93 -9.04 14.91
C HIS A 160 -22.42 -9.31 13.50
N ILE A 161 -22.11 -10.57 13.21
CA ILE A 161 -21.72 -11.03 11.89
C ILE A 161 -22.83 -11.94 11.37
N GLU A 162 -23.53 -11.51 10.33
CA GLU A 162 -24.64 -12.25 9.72
C GLU A 162 -24.49 -12.21 8.21
N HIS A 163 -24.64 -13.38 7.55
CA HIS A 163 -24.60 -13.50 6.08
C HIS A 163 -23.38 -12.84 5.41
N GLY A 164 -22.21 -12.86 6.05
CA GLY A 164 -20.99 -12.25 5.52
C GLY A 164 -20.92 -10.72 5.66
N MET A 165 -21.81 -10.13 6.45
CA MET A 165 -21.87 -8.70 6.76
C MET A 165 -21.60 -8.47 8.24
N VAL A 166 -20.88 -7.40 8.57
CA VAL A 166 -20.74 -6.89 9.93
C VAL A 166 -21.79 -5.82 10.17
N HIS A 167 -22.68 -6.10 11.11
CA HIS A 167 -23.72 -5.20 11.59
C HIS A 167 -23.27 -4.61 12.92
N ALA A 168 -23.05 -3.29 12.97
CA ALA A 168 -22.69 -2.59 14.19
C ALA A 168 -23.72 -1.50 14.48
N TYR A 169 -24.19 -1.41 15.73
CA TYR A 169 -25.05 -0.31 16.18
C TYR A 169 -24.78 0.04 17.64
N VAL A 170 -25.09 1.28 18.00
CA VAL A 170 -24.94 1.77 19.38
C VAL A 170 -26.32 1.81 20.05
N PRO A 171 -26.54 1.03 21.12
CA PRO A 171 -27.80 1.04 21.85
C PRO A 171 -28.03 2.36 22.60
N GLY A 172 -29.30 2.66 22.89
CA GLY A 172 -29.71 3.84 23.66
C GLY A 172 -30.09 5.07 22.83
N HIS A 173 -30.61 6.10 23.51
CA HIS A 173 -31.22 7.26 22.87
C HIS A 173 -30.23 8.19 22.17
N ASN A 174 -29.02 8.34 22.72
CA ASN A 174 -28.01 9.25 22.16
C ASN A 174 -27.22 8.64 21.01
N ARG A 175 -27.26 7.30 20.83
CA ARG A 175 -26.54 6.54 19.80
C ARG A 175 -25.04 6.90 19.67
N ARG A 176 -24.41 7.30 20.78
CA ARG A 176 -22.99 7.65 20.85
C ARG A 176 -22.21 6.54 21.55
N LEU A 177 -21.07 6.18 20.96
CA LEU A 177 -20.11 5.27 21.59
C LEU A 177 -19.67 5.83 22.94
N LYS A 178 -19.26 4.96 23.86
CA LYS A 178 -18.73 5.32 25.17
C LYS A 178 -17.24 5.02 25.20
N GLY A 179 -16.46 5.94 25.76
CA GLY A 179 -15.05 5.73 25.99
C GLY A 179 -14.82 4.56 26.95
N GLY A 180 -13.69 3.88 26.77
CA GLY A 180 -13.33 2.73 27.57
C GLY A 180 -11.86 2.32 27.37
N LYS A 181 -11.44 1.31 28.12
CA LYS A 181 -10.09 0.75 28.00
C LYS A 181 -10.11 -0.45 27.06
N ILE A 182 -9.23 -0.45 26.07
CA ILE A 182 -9.08 -1.52 25.08
C ILE A 182 -7.64 -2.01 25.11
N TYR A 183 -7.44 -3.30 25.33
CA TYR A 183 -6.14 -3.95 25.14
C TYR A 183 -6.18 -4.77 23.86
N LEU A 184 -5.25 -4.52 22.95
CA LEU A 184 -5.12 -5.30 21.70
C LEU A 184 -4.16 -6.47 21.92
N ASP A 185 -4.60 -7.70 21.68
CA ASP A 185 -3.75 -8.89 21.82
C ASP A 185 -2.57 -8.90 20.82
N TYR A 186 -2.68 -8.12 19.75
CA TYR A 186 -1.64 -7.86 18.75
C TYR A 186 -1.75 -6.40 18.29
N PRO A 187 -0.63 -5.69 18.04
CA PRO A 187 -0.63 -4.31 17.57
C PRO A 187 -1.08 -4.21 16.11
N SER A 188 -2.38 -4.44 15.89
CA SER A 188 -3.00 -4.46 14.57
C SER A 188 -3.26 -3.05 14.08
N VAL A 189 -2.53 -2.62 13.05
CA VAL A 189 -2.67 -1.31 12.38
C VAL A 189 -4.14 -0.96 12.13
N GLY A 190 -4.85 -1.82 11.41
CA GLY A 190 -6.24 -1.56 11.06
C GLY A 190 -7.16 -1.45 12.27
N ALA A 191 -6.93 -2.26 13.32
CA ALA A 191 -7.76 -2.20 14.52
C ALA A 191 -7.49 -0.90 15.29
N THR A 192 -6.22 -0.53 15.48
CA THR A 192 -5.83 0.73 16.11
C THR A 192 -6.44 1.93 15.39
N GLU A 193 -6.34 1.99 14.05
CA GLU A 193 -6.89 3.07 13.24
C GLU A 193 -8.42 3.14 13.33
N THR A 194 -9.11 2.00 13.19
CA THR A 194 -10.58 1.93 13.25
C THR A 194 -11.10 2.40 14.61
N LEU A 195 -10.48 1.94 15.69
CA LEU A 195 -10.88 2.25 17.06
C LEU A 195 -10.54 3.69 17.43
N MET A 196 -9.40 4.21 16.95
CA MET A 196 -9.03 5.62 17.13
C MET A 196 -10.05 6.54 16.44
N MET A 197 -10.46 6.23 15.20
CA MET A 197 -11.52 6.98 14.53
C MET A 197 -12.85 6.90 15.28
N ALA A 198 -13.26 5.70 15.71
CA ALA A 198 -14.50 5.48 16.45
C ALA A 198 -14.54 6.27 17.78
N ALA A 199 -13.42 6.32 18.49
CA ALA A 199 -13.28 7.00 19.77
C ALA A 199 -13.31 8.54 19.67
N THR A 200 -13.02 9.12 18.50
CA THR A 200 -12.94 10.59 18.36
C THR A 200 -14.23 11.32 18.71
N LEU A 201 -15.39 10.70 18.48
CA LEU A 201 -16.71 11.23 18.81
C LEU A 201 -17.41 10.44 19.94
N ALA A 202 -16.69 9.56 20.64
CA ALA A 202 -17.26 8.84 21.78
C ALA A 202 -17.55 9.80 22.97
N GLU A 203 -18.37 9.35 23.91
CA GLU A 203 -18.58 10.03 25.19
C GLU A 203 -17.51 9.54 26.19
N GLY A 204 -16.62 10.45 26.61
CA GLY A 204 -15.57 10.16 27.58
C GLY A 204 -14.21 9.85 26.95
N GLU A 205 -13.34 9.23 27.73
CA GLU A 205 -11.96 8.91 27.34
C GLU A 205 -11.84 7.45 26.90
N THR A 206 -11.10 7.22 25.81
CA THR A 206 -10.70 5.89 25.34
C THR A 206 -9.20 5.72 25.46
N ILE A 207 -8.76 4.58 25.98
CA ILE A 207 -7.34 4.20 26.04
C ILE A 207 -7.16 2.92 25.24
N ILE A 208 -6.33 2.96 24.21
CA ILE A 208 -5.94 1.80 23.40
C ILE A 208 -4.51 1.41 23.81
N GLU A 209 -4.37 0.28 24.49
CA GLU A 209 -3.10 -0.33 24.89
C GLU A 209 -2.64 -1.38 23.87
N ASN A 210 -1.31 -1.51 23.76
CA ASN A 210 -0.65 -2.31 22.71
C ASN A 210 -1.08 -1.87 21.30
N ALA A 211 -1.20 -0.55 21.12
CA ALA A 211 -1.54 0.06 19.85
C ALA A 211 -0.42 -0.11 18.81
N ALA A 212 -0.82 -0.16 17.54
CA ALA A 212 0.08 -0.06 16.40
C ALA A 212 0.81 1.30 16.40
N GLN A 213 2.10 1.27 16.08
CA GLN A 213 3.01 2.43 16.17
C GLN A 213 3.41 2.97 14.79
N GLU A 214 2.89 2.37 13.72
CA GLU A 214 3.21 2.68 12.34
C GLU A 214 3.03 4.19 12.04
N PRO A 215 3.90 4.76 11.19
CA PRO A 215 3.79 6.16 10.78
C PRO A 215 2.42 6.56 10.23
N GLU A 216 1.72 5.61 9.58
CA GLU A 216 0.37 5.82 9.07
C GLU A 216 -0.68 6.00 10.17
N VAL A 217 -0.50 5.34 11.34
CA VAL A 217 -1.34 5.54 12.53
C VAL A 217 -1.14 6.95 13.09
N ALA A 218 0.12 7.39 13.17
CA ALA A 218 0.44 8.74 13.60
C ALA A 218 -0.11 9.80 12.62
N ASP A 219 -0.05 9.54 11.31
CA ASP A 219 -0.60 10.43 10.28
C ASP A 219 -2.13 10.56 10.40
N LEU A 220 -2.85 9.46 10.62
CA LEU A 220 -4.29 9.49 10.89
C LEU A 220 -4.62 10.28 12.16
N ALA A 221 -3.84 10.09 13.24
CA ALA A 221 -4.02 10.86 14.46
C ALA A 221 -3.79 12.36 14.23
N ASN A 222 -2.79 12.73 13.42
CA ASN A 222 -2.52 14.12 13.04
C ASN A 222 -3.67 14.72 12.23
N PHE A 223 -4.20 13.97 11.26
CA PHE A 223 -5.38 14.36 10.49
C PHE A 223 -6.60 14.59 11.39
N CYS A 224 -6.91 13.64 12.27
CA CYS A 224 -7.99 13.78 13.23
C CYS A 224 -7.80 14.97 14.18
N ARG A 225 -6.57 15.21 14.67
CA ARG A 225 -6.25 16.40 15.49
C ARG A 225 -6.43 17.70 14.72
N ALA A 226 -6.06 17.72 13.44
CA ALA A 226 -6.25 18.88 12.57
C ALA A 226 -7.74 19.18 12.31
N MET A 227 -8.63 18.19 12.49
CA MET A 227 -10.09 18.37 12.52
C MET A 227 -10.65 18.73 13.92
N GLY A 228 -9.81 18.82 14.96
CA GLY A 228 -10.20 19.16 16.33
C GLY A 228 -10.29 17.98 17.32
N ALA A 229 -9.91 16.77 16.93
CA ALA A 229 -9.89 15.63 17.85
C ALA A 229 -8.81 15.80 18.94
N LYS A 230 -9.04 15.22 20.12
CA LYS A 230 -8.07 15.19 21.22
C LYS A 230 -7.44 13.81 21.32
N ILE A 231 -6.29 13.64 20.67
CA ILE A 231 -5.55 12.37 20.60
C ILE A 231 -4.14 12.59 21.12
N GLN A 232 -3.66 11.70 21.98
CA GLN A 232 -2.31 11.69 22.52
C GLN A 232 -1.68 10.30 22.41
N GLY A 233 -0.35 10.22 22.36
CA GLY A 233 0.38 8.95 22.36
C GLY A 233 0.43 8.21 21.03
N ALA A 234 -0.14 8.75 19.93
CA ALA A 234 0.00 8.17 18.60
C ALA A 234 1.47 8.09 18.18
N GLY A 235 1.90 6.93 17.68
CA GLY A 235 3.32 6.59 17.48
C GLY A 235 3.98 5.90 18.70
N SER A 236 3.23 5.70 19.79
CA SER A 236 3.61 4.85 20.93
C SER A 236 2.63 3.69 21.08
N ASN A 237 2.96 2.74 21.97
CA ASN A 237 2.11 1.57 22.23
C ASN A 237 0.81 1.88 23.00
N THR A 238 0.59 3.13 23.42
CA THR A 238 -0.61 3.55 24.15
C THR A 238 -1.16 4.83 23.54
N ILE A 239 -2.41 4.79 23.08
CA ILE A 239 -3.10 5.96 22.51
C ILE A 239 -4.26 6.33 23.41
N VAL A 240 -4.33 7.61 23.80
CA VAL A 240 -5.41 8.17 24.61
C VAL A 240 -6.23 9.14 23.75
N ILE A 241 -7.54 8.92 23.69
CA ILE A 241 -8.48 9.72 22.91
C ILE A 241 -9.56 10.26 23.84
N SER A 242 -9.64 11.58 23.98
CA SER A 242 -10.78 12.23 24.64
C SER A 242 -11.82 12.60 23.59
N GLY A 243 -12.98 11.93 23.60
CA GLY A 243 -14.02 12.14 22.62
C GLY A 243 -14.55 13.59 22.62
N VAL A 244 -14.86 14.11 21.44
CA VAL A 244 -15.36 15.48 21.24
C VAL A 244 -16.77 15.49 20.65
N PRO A 245 -17.55 16.59 20.83
CA PRO A 245 -18.92 16.66 20.31
C PRO A 245 -18.98 16.61 18.77
N SER A 246 -18.03 17.28 18.11
CA SER A 246 -17.97 17.43 16.65
C SER A 246 -16.54 17.71 16.19
N LEU A 247 -16.29 17.47 14.91
CA LEU A 247 -15.03 17.79 14.21
C LEU A 247 -15.31 18.83 13.11
N HIS A 248 -14.26 19.43 12.55
CA HIS A 248 -14.38 20.52 11.57
C HIS A 248 -13.57 20.28 10.29
N SER A 249 -13.83 21.13 9.29
CA SER A 249 -13.10 21.16 8.01
C SER A 249 -11.59 21.22 8.20
N VAL A 250 -10.86 20.60 7.29
CA VAL A 250 -9.39 20.55 7.33
C VAL A 250 -8.79 20.54 5.93
N ASP A 251 -7.62 21.15 5.79
CA ASP A 251 -6.73 20.99 4.65
C ASP A 251 -5.48 20.25 5.14
N TYR A 252 -5.26 19.04 4.63
CA TYR A 252 -4.28 18.10 5.15
C TYR A 252 -3.45 17.48 4.02
N SER A 253 -2.16 17.21 4.25
CA SER A 253 -1.30 16.55 3.27
C SER A 253 -0.86 15.19 3.81
N ILE A 254 -1.03 14.13 3.00
CA ILE A 254 -0.57 12.78 3.34
C ILE A 254 0.96 12.74 3.39
N ILE A 255 1.51 12.00 4.36
CA ILE A 255 2.97 11.78 4.49
C ILE A 255 3.56 11.05 3.27
N PRO A 256 4.87 11.15 3.00
CA PRO A 256 5.52 10.38 1.95
C PRO A 256 5.46 8.86 2.17
N ASP A 257 5.41 8.07 1.09
CA ASP A 257 5.35 6.62 1.17
C ASP A 257 6.73 6.02 1.50
N ARG A 258 6.92 5.65 2.77
CA ARG A 258 8.14 5.01 3.27
C ARG A 258 8.45 3.65 2.60
N ILE A 259 7.45 2.95 2.08
CA ILE A 259 7.63 1.65 1.41
C ILE A 259 8.06 1.87 -0.04
N GLU A 260 7.48 2.87 -0.72
CA GLU A 260 7.96 3.29 -2.03
C GLU A 260 9.41 3.80 -1.95
N ALA A 261 9.70 4.69 -1.00
CA ALA A 261 11.05 5.18 -0.75
C ALA A 261 12.03 4.02 -0.49
N GLY A 262 11.67 3.09 0.39
CA GLY A 262 12.48 1.89 0.65
C GLY A 262 12.69 1.04 -0.60
N THR A 263 11.68 0.93 -1.46
CA THR A 263 11.77 0.18 -2.72
C THR A 263 12.78 0.82 -3.67
N PHE A 264 12.80 2.16 -3.78
CA PHE A 264 13.81 2.85 -4.58
C PHE A 264 15.21 2.81 -3.96
N LEU A 265 15.35 2.86 -2.64
CA LEU A 265 16.65 2.60 -2.00
C LEU A 265 17.17 1.20 -2.35
N VAL A 266 16.30 0.18 -2.32
CA VAL A 266 16.67 -1.17 -2.77
C VAL A 266 16.97 -1.20 -4.27
N ALA A 267 16.27 -0.42 -5.10
CA ALA A 267 16.59 -0.29 -6.52
C ALA A 267 18.00 0.22 -6.75
N GLY A 268 18.38 1.32 -6.07
CA GLY A 268 19.75 1.83 -6.12
C GLY A 268 20.79 0.82 -5.64
N ALA A 269 20.48 0.06 -4.57
CA ALA A 269 21.37 -0.99 -4.08
C ALA A 269 21.54 -2.10 -5.13
N ILE A 270 20.45 -2.76 -5.55
CA ILE A 270 20.48 -3.98 -6.37
C ILE A 270 21.05 -3.74 -7.78
N THR A 271 20.97 -2.51 -8.30
CA THR A 271 21.56 -2.13 -9.60
C THR A 271 22.93 -1.47 -9.47
N HIS A 272 23.55 -1.49 -8.28
CA HIS A 272 24.80 -0.79 -7.97
C HIS A 272 24.81 0.66 -8.47
N SER A 273 23.72 1.37 -8.23
CA SER A 273 23.46 2.70 -8.75
C SER A 273 23.29 3.75 -7.65
N GLU A 274 23.94 4.89 -7.82
CA GLU A 274 23.75 6.05 -6.94
C GLU A 274 22.53 6.85 -7.38
N ILE A 275 21.54 6.95 -6.50
CA ILE A 275 20.31 7.73 -6.73
C ILE A 275 19.91 8.50 -5.47
N SER A 276 19.18 9.59 -5.66
CA SER A 276 18.54 10.37 -4.59
C SER A 276 17.02 10.29 -4.68
N LEU A 277 16.34 10.49 -3.54
CA LEU A 277 14.88 10.45 -3.46
C LEU A 277 14.33 11.42 -2.42
N SER A 278 13.21 12.06 -2.74
CA SER A 278 12.47 12.96 -1.85
C SER A 278 11.01 13.12 -2.32
N PRO A 279 10.08 13.62 -1.47
CA PRO A 279 10.24 13.82 -0.03
C PRO A 279 10.26 12.48 0.71
N VAL A 280 10.98 12.41 1.83
CA VAL A 280 10.97 11.28 2.76
C VAL A 280 11.06 11.75 4.20
N ILE A 281 10.76 10.86 5.14
CA ILE A 281 10.96 11.09 6.57
C ILE A 281 11.92 9.99 7.06
N PRO A 282 13.24 10.24 7.12
CA PRO A 282 14.24 9.20 7.41
C PRO A 282 13.95 8.38 8.67
N ASP A 283 13.45 9.03 9.73
CA ASP A 283 13.13 8.39 11.01
C ASP A 283 12.08 7.28 10.87
N GLN A 284 11.15 7.40 9.91
CA GLN A 284 10.13 6.41 9.60
C GLN A 284 10.67 5.17 8.87
N MET A 285 11.94 5.22 8.46
CA MET A 285 12.62 4.20 7.67
C MET A 285 13.85 3.60 8.39
N THR A 286 14.02 3.88 9.68
CA THR A 286 15.20 3.51 10.47
C THR A 286 15.65 2.05 10.28
N ALA A 287 14.72 1.08 10.40
CA ALA A 287 15.06 -0.34 10.25
C ALA A 287 15.52 -0.71 8.82
N VAL A 288 14.90 -0.10 7.80
CA VAL A 288 15.25 -0.30 6.38
C VAL A 288 16.63 0.28 6.08
N ILE A 289 16.87 1.52 6.52
CA ILE A 289 18.15 2.22 6.35
C ILE A 289 19.27 1.44 7.05
N SER A 290 19.04 1.00 8.30
CA SER A 290 20.00 0.22 9.08
C SER A 290 20.36 -1.11 8.39
N LYS A 291 19.38 -1.81 7.78
CA LYS A 291 19.66 -3.05 7.05
C LYS A 291 20.45 -2.79 5.77
N LEU A 292 20.12 -1.77 4.99
CA LEU A 292 20.92 -1.38 3.82
C LEU A 292 22.38 -1.04 4.19
N GLN A 293 22.57 -0.33 5.32
CA GLN A 293 23.90 -0.02 5.85
C GLN A 293 24.66 -1.27 6.31
N THR A 294 23.97 -2.21 6.95
CA THR A 294 24.55 -3.52 7.34
C THR A 294 25.03 -4.30 6.11
N MET A 295 24.31 -4.19 5.00
CA MET A 295 24.70 -4.78 3.71
C MET A 295 25.80 -3.99 2.98
N GLY A 296 26.28 -2.89 3.55
CA GLY A 296 27.40 -2.09 3.06
C GLY A 296 27.03 -0.82 2.28
N ALA A 297 25.75 -0.57 1.98
CA ALA A 297 25.35 0.66 1.29
C ALA A 297 25.49 1.89 2.20
N LYS A 298 25.91 3.03 1.66
CA LYS A 298 25.89 4.29 2.40
C LYS A 298 24.59 5.02 2.11
N ILE A 299 23.84 5.33 3.16
CA ILE A 299 22.63 6.14 3.06
C ILE A 299 22.93 7.51 3.67
N ILE A 300 22.84 8.56 2.86
CA ILE A 300 23.15 9.94 3.24
C ILE A 300 21.85 10.73 3.27
N ALA A 301 21.61 11.45 4.37
CA ALA A 301 20.54 12.44 4.43
C ALA A 301 21.02 13.76 3.81
N GLU A 302 20.43 14.15 2.68
CA GLU A 302 20.74 15.40 1.98
C GLU A 302 19.72 16.47 2.34
N GLY A 303 19.67 16.83 3.63
CA GLY A 303 18.62 17.66 4.22
C GLY A 303 17.64 16.84 5.05
N HIS A 304 16.50 17.45 5.40
CA HIS A 304 15.51 16.84 6.30
C HIS A 304 14.57 15.84 5.60
N ASP A 305 14.39 15.97 4.29
CA ASP A 305 13.40 15.23 3.51
C ASP A 305 13.96 14.55 2.26
N CYS A 306 15.29 14.42 2.16
CA CYS A 306 15.96 13.79 1.02
C CYS A 306 16.97 12.75 1.49
N LEU A 307 16.96 11.58 0.85
CA LEU A 307 17.94 10.53 1.04
C LEU A 307 18.67 10.25 -0.28
N ARG A 308 19.98 10.01 -0.18
CA ARG A 308 20.79 9.47 -1.27
C ARG A 308 21.38 8.14 -0.86
N ILE A 309 21.27 7.15 -1.74
CA ILE A 309 21.97 5.87 -1.60
C ILE A 309 23.23 5.89 -2.46
N ILE A 310 24.36 5.56 -1.85
CA ILE A 310 25.59 5.20 -2.54
C ILE A 310 25.77 3.69 -2.34
N PRO A 311 25.68 2.89 -3.42
CA PRO A 311 25.80 1.43 -3.34
C PRO A 311 27.21 1.01 -2.95
N ASN A 312 27.36 -0.20 -2.41
CA ASN A 312 28.67 -0.83 -2.25
C ASN A 312 29.05 -1.59 -3.53
N ALA A 313 30.33 -1.90 -3.70
CA ALA A 313 30.80 -2.77 -4.76
C ALA A 313 30.20 -4.19 -4.63
N THR A 314 30.10 -4.69 -3.40
CA THR A 314 29.43 -5.96 -3.09
C THR A 314 28.49 -5.81 -1.90
N HIS A 315 27.31 -6.43 -1.95
CA HIS A 315 26.39 -6.45 -0.82
C HIS A 315 26.72 -7.60 0.13
N LEU A 316 26.74 -7.34 1.44
CA LEU A 316 26.91 -8.40 2.44
C LEU A 316 25.57 -9.06 2.77
N ALA A 317 25.59 -10.36 3.03
CA ALA A 317 24.45 -11.08 3.58
C ALA A 317 24.01 -10.51 4.95
N THR A 318 22.72 -10.55 5.24
CA THR A 318 22.18 -10.18 6.56
C THR A 318 20.84 -10.85 6.82
N ASP A 319 20.59 -11.19 8.08
CA ASP A 319 19.31 -11.75 8.50
C ASP A 319 18.24 -10.67 8.65
N ILE A 320 16.99 -11.00 8.34
CA ILE A 320 15.84 -10.11 8.48
C ILE A 320 14.75 -10.86 9.24
N GLU A 321 14.26 -10.25 10.32
CA GLU A 321 13.03 -10.67 10.98
C GLU A 321 12.03 -9.52 10.87
N THR A 322 10.89 -9.77 10.22
CA THR A 322 9.83 -8.76 10.14
C THR A 322 9.15 -8.62 11.49
N LEU A 323 8.80 -7.42 11.91
CA LEU A 323 8.09 -7.14 13.16
C LEU A 323 7.12 -5.96 12.96
N PRO A 324 6.14 -5.75 13.85
CA PRO A 324 5.41 -4.49 13.93
C PRO A 324 6.37 -3.29 14.05
N TYR A 325 5.97 -2.12 13.57
CA TYR A 325 6.79 -0.91 13.68
C TYR A 325 7.12 -0.62 15.17
N PRO A 326 8.35 -0.20 15.52
CA PRO A 326 9.46 0.26 14.67
C PRO A 326 10.40 -0.83 14.11
N GLY A 327 10.03 -2.10 14.24
CA GLY A 327 10.78 -3.21 13.66
C GLY A 327 10.78 -3.23 12.12
N PHE A 328 11.48 -4.20 11.54
CA PHE A 328 11.61 -4.27 10.08
C PHE A 328 10.24 -4.54 9.42
N PRO A 329 9.78 -3.70 8.49
CA PRO A 329 8.43 -3.81 7.96
C PRO A 329 8.28 -4.99 7.01
N THR A 330 7.28 -5.84 7.23
CA THR A 330 6.90 -6.94 6.31
C THR A 330 6.65 -6.45 4.87
N ASP A 331 6.23 -5.19 4.70
CA ASP A 331 6.04 -4.58 3.39
C ASP A 331 7.34 -4.33 2.58
N MET A 332 8.51 -4.43 3.21
CA MET A 332 9.84 -4.39 2.57
C MET A 332 10.51 -5.75 2.45
N GLN A 333 9.90 -6.81 3.00
CA GLN A 333 10.49 -8.14 3.06
C GLN A 333 10.83 -8.69 1.66
N ALA A 334 9.91 -8.58 0.71
CA ALA A 334 10.07 -9.15 -0.63
C ALA A 334 11.18 -8.42 -1.42
N GLN A 335 11.22 -7.10 -1.33
CA GLN A 335 12.21 -6.25 -1.99
C GLN A 335 13.62 -6.55 -1.47
N PHE A 336 13.78 -6.68 -0.14
CA PHE A 336 15.05 -7.10 0.43
C PHE A 336 15.42 -8.53 0.09
N MET A 337 14.45 -9.44 0.00
CA MET A 337 14.73 -10.81 -0.47
C MET A 337 15.36 -10.78 -1.86
N ALA A 338 14.81 -10.00 -2.79
CA ALA A 338 15.38 -9.83 -4.13
C ALA A 338 16.83 -9.31 -4.06
N LEU A 339 17.11 -8.29 -3.23
CA LEU A 339 18.47 -7.79 -3.02
C LEU A 339 19.43 -8.85 -2.44
N LEU A 340 18.98 -9.61 -1.43
CA LEU A 340 19.78 -10.63 -0.77
C LEU A 340 20.14 -11.80 -1.69
N THR A 341 19.36 -12.05 -2.76
CA THR A 341 19.73 -13.04 -3.78
C THR A 341 21.07 -12.72 -4.47
N LEU A 342 21.54 -11.47 -4.43
CA LEU A 342 22.79 -11.02 -5.02
C LEU A 342 23.82 -10.57 -3.97
N SER A 343 23.66 -11.01 -2.71
CA SER A 343 24.62 -10.71 -1.63
C SER A 343 25.74 -11.76 -1.52
N GLU A 344 26.84 -11.42 -0.88
CA GLU A 344 27.88 -12.38 -0.47
C GLU A 344 27.49 -13.05 0.85
N GLY A 345 27.20 -14.35 0.79
CA GLY A 345 26.90 -15.21 1.94
C GLY A 345 25.46 -15.73 1.96
N ASP A 346 25.12 -16.37 3.08
CA ASP A 346 23.79 -16.91 3.36
C ASP A 346 23.04 -15.95 4.29
N SER A 347 21.76 -15.70 3.99
CA SER A 347 20.87 -14.85 4.78
C SER A 347 19.61 -15.61 5.18
N MET A 348 19.05 -15.28 6.34
CA MET A 348 17.76 -15.80 6.78
C MET A 348 16.71 -14.68 6.83
N ILE A 349 15.56 -14.90 6.19
CA ILE A 349 14.38 -14.05 6.33
C ILE A 349 13.32 -14.81 7.13
N LYS A 350 12.85 -14.23 8.23
CA LYS A 350 11.75 -14.75 9.05
C LYS A 350 10.58 -13.77 8.99
N GLU A 351 9.48 -14.22 8.41
CA GLU A 351 8.23 -13.45 8.32
C GLU A 351 7.33 -13.79 9.53
N THR A 352 7.01 -12.80 10.36
CA THR A 352 6.25 -13.00 11.61
C THR A 352 4.89 -12.31 11.61
N VAL A 353 4.62 -11.46 10.62
CA VAL A 353 3.38 -10.68 10.51
C VAL A 353 2.37 -11.40 9.62
N PHE A 354 2.82 -12.05 8.54
CA PHE A 354 1.95 -12.73 7.58
C PHE A 354 2.42 -14.15 7.22
N GLU A 355 1.62 -15.15 7.61
CA GLU A 355 1.95 -16.57 7.49
C GLU A 355 2.32 -17.05 6.07
N ASN A 356 1.75 -16.43 5.03
CA ASN A 356 1.87 -16.90 3.64
C ASN A 356 2.52 -15.86 2.71
N ARG A 357 3.35 -14.96 3.23
CA ARG A 357 3.96 -13.87 2.44
C ARG A 357 5.29 -14.22 1.75
N LEU A 358 5.55 -15.50 1.49
CA LEU A 358 6.78 -15.97 0.81
C LEU A 358 6.54 -16.51 -0.61
N ARG A 359 5.37 -16.24 -1.21
CA ARG A 359 4.96 -16.80 -2.51
C ARG A 359 5.85 -16.35 -3.69
N HIS A 360 6.48 -15.18 -3.59
CA HIS A 360 7.40 -14.65 -4.61
C HIS A 360 8.70 -15.46 -4.74
N VAL A 361 9.03 -16.33 -3.77
CA VAL A 361 10.22 -17.17 -3.80
C VAL A 361 10.25 -18.06 -5.04
N ALA A 362 9.12 -18.66 -5.43
CA ALA A 362 9.07 -19.53 -6.60
C ALA A 362 9.46 -18.78 -7.89
N GLU A 363 9.01 -17.54 -8.02
CA GLU A 363 9.33 -16.69 -9.16
C GLU A 363 10.77 -16.19 -9.16
N LEU A 364 11.33 -15.84 -7.99
CA LEU A 364 12.75 -15.51 -7.86
C LEU A 364 13.65 -16.72 -8.18
N ASN A 365 13.30 -17.92 -7.71
CA ASN A 365 14.02 -19.15 -8.05
C ASN A 365 13.94 -19.46 -9.55
N ARG A 366 12.82 -19.10 -10.21
CA ARG A 366 12.68 -19.22 -11.67
C ARG A 366 13.60 -18.26 -12.43
N MET A 367 14.02 -17.16 -11.80
CA MET A 367 15.06 -16.26 -12.28
C MET A 367 16.48 -16.72 -11.90
N GLY A 368 16.64 -17.88 -11.25
CA GLY A 368 17.94 -18.45 -10.88
C GLY A 368 18.43 -18.13 -9.47
N ALA A 369 17.57 -17.59 -8.59
CA ALA A 369 17.91 -17.47 -7.17
C ALA A 369 18.01 -18.85 -6.48
N ASP A 370 18.79 -18.94 -5.38
CA ASP A 370 18.81 -20.12 -4.49
C ASP A 370 18.14 -19.76 -3.15
N ILE A 371 16.84 -20.00 -3.09
CA ILE A 371 16.04 -19.73 -1.89
C ILE A 371 15.28 -20.99 -1.47
N ARG A 372 15.40 -21.35 -0.20
CA ARG A 372 14.68 -22.49 0.41
C ARG A 372 13.74 -22.00 1.50
N VAL A 373 12.49 -22.45 1.47
CA VAL A 373 11.46 -22.05 2.44
C VAL A 373 11.10 -23.22 3.35
N LYS A 374 11.01 -22.95 4.65
CA LYS A 374 10.48 -23.87 5.66
C LYS A 374 9.57 -23.09 6.61
N GLY A 375 8.26 -23.33 6.52
CA GLY A 375 7.27 -22.56 7.27
C GLY A 375 7.34 -21.08 6.89
N ASN A 376 7.53 -20.21 7.87
CA ASN A 376 7.66 -18.76 7.70
C ASN A 376 9.11 -18.27 7.60
N VAL A 377 10.07 -19.18 7.40
CA VAL A 377 11.50 -18.87 7.25
C VAL A 377 11.95 -19.17 5.83
N ALA A 378 12.66 -18.23 5.21
CA ALA A 378 13.37 -18.40 3.95
C ALA A 378 14.88 -18.28 4.17
N ILE A 379 15.64 -19.26 3.69
CA ILE A 379 17.10 -19.20 3.63
C ILE A 379 17.48 -18.80 2.20
N VAL A 380 18.13 -17.65 2.08
CA VAL A 380 18.56 -17.06 0.81
C VAL A 380 20.06 -17.21 0.70
N ARG A 381 20.52 -17.95 -0.31
CA ARG A 381 21.94 -18.01 -0.64
C ARG A 381 22.21 -17.06 -1.79
N GLY A 382 23.19 -16.19 -1.58
CA GLY A 382 23.66 -15.29 -2.62
C GLY A 382 24.12 -16.03 -3.87
N VAL A 383 23.66 -15.58 -5.04
CA VAL A 383 24.13 -16.01 -6.35
C VAL A 383 24.86 -14.88 -7.04
N SER A 384 25.77 -15.20 -7.96
CA SER A 384 26.53 -14.18 -8.69
C SER A 384 25.68 -13.36 -9.66
N MET A 385 24.53 -13.91 -10.08
CA MET A 385 23.71 -13.32 -11.12
C MET A 385 22.31 -13.95 -11.15
N LEU A 386 21.30 -13.12 -11.41
CA LEU A 386 19.96 -13.56 -11.83
C LEU A 386 19.84 -13.58 -13.35
N SER A 387 18.93 -14.38 -13.87
CA SER A 387 18.58 -14.49 -15.29
C SER A 387 17.15 -14.01 -15.54
N GLY A 388 16.97 -13.28 -16.64
CA GLY A 388 15.66 -12.81 -17.06
C GLY A 388 14.74 -13.97 -17.41
N ALA A 389 13.50 -13.93 -16.90
CA ALA A 389 12.51 -14.99 -17.10
C ALA A 389 11.06 -14.46 -17.09
N PRO A 390 10.07 -15.18 -17.67
CA PRO A 390 8.65 -14.76 -17.66
C PRO A 390 7.91 -14.99 -16.32
N VAL A 391 7.96 -14.06 -15.36
CA VAL A 391 7.45 -14.22 -13.99
C VAL A 391 5.99 -13.74 -13.81
N VAL A 392 5.33 -14.18 -12.74
CA VAL A 392 3.97 -13.74 -12.39
C VAL A 392 3.93 -13.10 -11.01
N ALA A 393 3.46 -11.85 -10.92
CA ALA A 393 3.21 -11.20 -9.66
C ALA A 393 2.06 -11.85 -8.89
N THR A 394 2.27 -12.13 -7.60
CA THR A 394 1.28 -12.79 -6.73
C THR A 394 0.64 -11.85 -5.70
N ASP A 395 1.31 -10.75 -5.38
CA ASP A 395 0.81 -9.68 -4.53
C ASP A 395 1.56 -8.37 -4.82
N LEU A 396 1.13 -7.28 -4.18
CA LEU A 396 1.63 -5.92 -4.39
C LEU A 396 3.14 -5.76 -4.15
N ARG A 397 3.70 -6.33 -3.08
CA ARG A 397 5.12 -6.15 -2.75
C ARG A 397 5.97 -7.20 -3.44
N ALA A 398 5.42 -8.39 -3.67
CA ALA A 398 5.99 -9.38 -4.59
C ALA A 398 6.21 -8.81 -6.00
N SER A 399 5.24 -8.07 -6.57
CA SER A 399 5.44 -7.45 -7.89
C SER A 399 6.63 -6.51 -7.93
N ALA A 400 6.81 -5.66 -6.91
CA ALA A 400 7.96 -4.76 -6.85
C ALA A 400 9.28 -5.52 -6.67
N ALA A 401 9.30 -6.59 -5.87
CA ALA A 401 10.48 -7.44 -5.75
C ALA A 401 10.90 -8.07 -7.09
N LEU A 402 9.94 -8.51 -7.90
CA LEU A 402 10.21 -9.05 -9.24
C LEU A 402 10.70 -7.97 -10.22
N VAL A 403 10.18 -6.75 -10.12
CA VAL A 403 10.71 -5.60 -10.88
C VAL A 403 12.17 -5.36 -10.53
N LEU A 404 12.49 -5.28 -9.24
CA LEU A 404 13.85 -5.08 -8.75
C LEU A 404 14.80 -6.19 -9.20
N ALA A 405 14.39 -7.46 -9.06
CA ALA A 405 15.14 -8.60 -9.56
C ALA A 405 15.37 -8.52 -11.08
N GLY A 406 14.35 -8.10 -11.83
CA GLY A 406 14.44 -7.92 -13.29
C GLY A 406 15.41 -6.82 -13.71
N LEU A 407 15.52 -5.74 -12.93
CA LEU A 407 16.50 -4.68 -13.17
C LEU A 407 17.95 -5.18 -13.04
N ALA A 408 18.21 -6.14 -12.15
CA ALA A 408 19.55 -6.69 -11.93
C ALA A 408 19.88 -7.94 -12.77
N ALA A 409 18.86 -8.61 -13.32
CA ALA A 409 19.00 -9.85 -14.06
C ALA A 409 19.69 -9.67 -15.42
N GLN A 410 20.40 -10.71 -15.89
CA GLN A 410 20.88 -10.76 -17.27
C GLN A 410 19.76 -11.18 -18.22
N GLY A 411 19.54 -10.38 -19.26
CA GLY A 411 18.53 -10.66 -20.29
C GLY A 411 17.19 -9.96 -20.00
N THR A 412 16.13 -10.47 -20.60
CA THR A 412 14.79 -9.86 -20.52
C THR A 412 13.92 -10.58 -19.50
N THR A 413 13.35 -9.83 -18.57
CA THR A 413 12.34 -10.31 -17.62
C THR A 413 10.96 -9.85 -18.09
N ILE A 414 9.97 -10.74 -18.11
CA ILE A 414 8.59 -10.40 -18.48
C ILE A 414 7.71 -10.63 -17.26
N ILE A 415 7.15 -9.57 -16.68
CA ILE A 415 6.34 -9.64 -15.46
C ILE A 415 4.87 -9.52 -15.84
N ARG A 416 4.08 -10.53 -15.48
CA ARG A 416 2.61 -10.55 -15.62
C ARG A 416 1.94 -10.28 -14.27
N GLY A 417 0.63 -9.99 -14.30
CA GLY A 417 -0.15 -9.75 -13.09
C GLY A 417 -0.01 -8.32 -12.56
N LEU A 418 0.12 -7.34 -13.46
CA LEU A 418 0.42 -5.94 -13.12
C LEU A 418 -0.70 -5.27 -12.30
N GLN A 419 -1.92 -5.81 -12.33
CA GLN A 419 -3.00 -5.40 -11.44
C GLN A 419 -2.63 -5.48 -9.95
N HIS A 420 -1.61 -6.26 -9.57
CA HIS A 420 -1.09 -6.26 -8.20
C HIS A 420 -0.18 -5.06 -7.93
N LEU A 421 0.67 -4.69 -8.89
CA LEU A 421 1.61 -3.58 -8.79
C LEU A 421 0.88 -2.23 -8.71
N ASP A 422 -0.12 -2.06 -9.58
CA ASP A 422 -0.88 -0.81 -9.75
C ASP A 422 -1.76 -0.45 -8.53
N ARG A 423 -1.87 -1.38 -7.58
CA ARG A 423 -2.55 -1.16 -6.30
C ARG A 423 -1.72 -0.40 -5.28
N GLY A 424 -0.41 -0.26 -5.46
CA GLY A 424 0.43 0.32 -4.41
C GLY A 424 1.78 0.87 -4.83
N TYR A 425 2.03 1.05 -6.12
CA TYR A 425 3.09 1.91 -6.64
C TYR A 425 2.52 2.82 -7.72
N GLU A 426 2.75 4.12 -7.59
CA GLU A 426 2.25 5.10 -8.54
C GLU A 426 3.26 5.28 -9.67
N GLN A 427 2.91 4.80 -10.86
CA GLN A 427 3.74 4.94 -12.07
C GLN A 427 5.19 4.49 -11.85
N LEU A 428 5.37 3.32 -11.20
CA LEU A 428 6.71 2.79 -10.89
C LEU A 428 7.59 2.71 -12.14
N GLU A 429 7.01 2.26 -13.25
CA GLU A 429 7.66 2.15 -14.53
C GLU A 429 8.17 3.50 -15.04
N VAL A 430 7.36 4.56 -14.94
CA VAL A 430 7.72 5.90 -15.40
C VAL A 430 8.82 6.47 -14.53
N LYS A 431 8.75 6.26 -13.21
CA LYS A 431 9.79 6.70 -12.27
C LYS A 431 11.12 6.00 -12.53
N LEU A 432 11.11 4.69 -12.78
CA LEU A 432 12.32 3.92 -13.12
C LEU A 432 12.89 4.28 -14.50
N GLN A 433 12.04 4.48 -15.52
CA GLN A 433 12.46 4.96 -16.84
C GLN A 433 13.16 6.32 -16.75
N LYS A 434 12.63 7.24 -15.93
CA LYS A 434 13.28 8.55 -15.68
C LYS A 434 14.64 8.42 -15.01
N LEU A 435 14.88 7.34 -14.27
CA LEU A 435 16.20 7.01 -13.71
C LEU A 435 17.11 6.28 -14.72
N GLY A 436 16.64 5.96 -15.93
CA GLY A 436 17.43 5.29 -16.97
C GLY A 436 17.20 3.79 -17.11
N ALA A 437 16.22 3.23 -16.40
CA ALA A 437 15.90 1.81 -16.54
C ALA A 437 15.27 1.50 -17.91
N ASN A 438 15.74 0.43 -18.56
CA ASN A 438 15.15 -0.07 -19.81
C ASN A 438 13.99 -1.03 -19.49
N LEU A 439 12.78 -0.49 -19.42
CA LEU A 439 11.57 -1.28 -19.21
C LEU A 439 10.37 -0.64 -19.89
N HIS A 440 9.44 -1.46 -20.33
CA HIS A 440 8.25 -1.05 -21.06
C HIS A 440 7.04 -1.89 -20.62
N ARG A 441 5.91 -1.22 -20.40
CA ARG A 441 4.61 -1.91 -20.30
C ARG A 441 4.11 -2.15 -21.73
N VAL A 442 3.81 -3.40 -22.08
CA VAL A 442 3.40 -3.83 -23.42
C VAL A 442 2.17 -4.73 -23.34
N GLU A 443 1.29 -4.66 -24.34
CA GLU A 443 0.13 -5.55 -24.46
C GLU A 443 0.56 -6.92 -25.01
N GLU A 444 -0.08 -8.00 -24.53
CA GLU A 444 0.11 -9.35 -25.06
C GLU A 444 -0.32 -9.40 -26.53
N GLY A 445 0.64 -9.69 -27.41
CA GLY A 445 0.42 -9.84 -28.85
C GLY A 445 1.11 -8.78 -29.73
N THR A 446 1.63 -7.70 -29.16
CA THR A 446 2.49 -6.76 -29.87
C THR A 446 3.97 -7.12 -29.68
N GLU A 447 4.62 -7.62 -30.72
CA GLU A 447 6.09 -7.64 -30.78
C GLU A 447 6.60 -6.19 -30.72
N ALA A 448 7.54 -5.91 -29.81
CA ALA A 448 8.26 -4.63 -29.80
C ALA A 448 8.98 -4.43 -31.16
N PRO A 449 9.12 -3.19 -31.66
CA PRO A 449 9.79 -2.95 -32.93
C PRO A 449 11.24 -3.43 -32.84
N ASN A 450 11.55 -4.50 -33.58
CA ASN A 450 12.90 -5.06 -33.66
C ASN A 450 13.90 -3.97 -34.05
N ALA A 451 14.98 -3.87 -33.26
CA ALA A 451 16.15 -3.09 -33.60
C ALA A 451 16.65 -3.51 -34.99
N SER A 452 16.82 -2.50 -35.85
CA SER A 452 17.28 -2.61 -37.24
C SER A 452 18.47 -3.56 -37.38
N THR A 453 18.27 -4.63 -38.15
CA THR A 453 19.35 -5.49 -38.64
C THR A 453 20.24 -4.68 -39.59
N PRO A 454 21.58 -4.68 -39.47
CA PRO A 454 22.42 -4.02 -40.46
C PRO A 454 22.35 -4.81 -41.77
N ALA A 455 22.08 -4.11 -42.87
CA ALA A 455 22.11 -4.68 -44.21
C ALA A 455 23.50 -5.21 -44.54
N ASN A 456 23.59 -6.49 -44.93
CA ASN A 456 24.82 -7.07 -45.48
C ASN A 456 25.15 -6.46 -46.85
N PRO A 457 26.45 -6.27 -47.18
CA PRO A 457 26.86 -5.67 -48.43
C PRO A 457 26.71 -6.65 -49.60
N VAL A 458 26.20 -6.12 -50.73
CA VAL A 458 26.05 -6.83 -52.01
C VAL A 458 27.44 -7.21 -52.55
N GLN A 459 27.67 -8.51 -52.73
CA GLN A 459 28.80 -9.03 -53.50
C GLN A 459 28.54 -8.86 -55.00
N ALA A 460 29.56 -8.37 -55.68
CA ALA A 460 29.66 -8.27 -57.13
C ALA A 460 29.62 -9.65 -57.79
N GLY A 461 28.87 -9.76 -58.89
CA GLY A 461 28.92 -10.87 -59.85
C GLY A 461 28.92 -10.31 -61.27
N LEU A 462 30.09 -10.28 -61.89
CA LEU A 462 30.27 -10.16 -63.34
C LEU A 462 29.69 -11.40 -64.02
N ASN A 463 29.01 -11.22 -65.18
CA ASN A 463 29.18 -12.00 -66.41
C ASN A 463 28.02 -11.77 -67.41
N TYR A 464 28.23 -10.87 -68.37
CA TYR A 464 28.34 -11.08 -69.83
C TYR A 464 28.10 -9.76 -70.59
#